data_AF-A0PLY6-F1
#
_entry.id   AF-A0PLY6-F1
#
_cell.length_a   1.000
_cell.length_b   1.000
_cell.length_c   1.000
_cell.angle_alpha   90.00
_cell.angle_beta   90.00
_cell.angle_gamma   90.00
#
_symmetry.space_group_name_H-M   'P 1'
#
loop_
_entity.id
_entity.type
_entity.pdbx_description
1 polymer ?
#
loop_
_entity_poly.entity_id
_entity_poly.type
_entity_poly.pdbx_seq_one_letter_code
_entity_poly.pdbx_strand_id
1 'polypeptide(L)'
;MIPPTRLIVALLAVATLLGGVSGCSTDRPTSPASGDHGSGCRELDASLEWHDGVREFLQSAINANSKCTGTADGAAHRVAIFDWDNTVVKNDIGYATNYYMLTHDLVLQPANQDWHNTGRYLTDAAADALSAACGKDAPAGEPLPTSSNALCADEILSLLGGQTTTGRPAFAGSDARRLEGSYAWGNALSAGYTAEELAQFAAAAKQQNLAADVGATQKVGTEDVDGYIRVYPQIKDLIATLQAHGIDAWVVSASPEPVIKVWAGEVGIDDQHVVGVRSVADRSGKLTAHLLGCGGVRDGEDSVMPFADGKRCWANQVIFGVDGPQAFDQLPQDRRQVLAAGDSNSDATFVGDATAVSLAINRNKAELMCRAYDGLYAKGGKWAVNPMFMDPLPQHPPYPRGQAFVNSDGSKGPVRDAAGNPIADQVDSIF
;
A
#
# COMPACT_ATOMS: atom_id res chain seq x y z
N MET A 1 -20.84 7.54 -52.16
CA MET A 1 -20.77 6.86 -53.47
C MET A 1 -19.40 6.19 -53.59
N ILE A 2 -19.43 4.87 -53.75
CA ILE A 2 -18.35 3.85 -53.89
C ILE A 2 -17.50 4.15 -55.16
N PRO A 3 -16.19 3.77 -55.30
CA PRO A 3 -15.65 2.44 -55.00
C PRO A 3 -14.25 2.27 -54.36
N PRO A 4 -13.99 1.02 -53.88
CA PRO A 4 -12.68 0.47 -53.53
C PRO A 4 -12.07 -0.34 -54.69
N THR A 5 -10.75 -0.57 -54.67
CA THR A 5 -10.08 -1.51 -55.60
C THR A 5 -8.91 -2.16 -54.86
N ARG A 6 -9.06 -3.45 -54.50
CA ARG A 6 -8.32 -4.65 -55.02
C ARG A 6 -6.85 -4.75 -54.58
N LEU A 7 -6.21 -5.90 -54.41
CA LEU A 7 -6.48 -7.35 -54.29
C LEU A 7 -5.04 -7.96 -54.31
N ILE A 8 -4.83 -9.14 -53.70
CA ILE A 8 -4.00 -10.27 -54.19
C ILE A 8 -3.10 -10.88 -53.10
N VAL A 9 -3.44 -12.14 -52.82
CA VAL A 9 -2.68 -13.19 -52.15
C VAL A 9 -1.78 -13.88 -53.20
N ALA A 10 -0.56 -14.29 -52.83
CA ALA A 10 0.17 -15.33 -53.55
C ALA A 10 1.00 -16.19 -52.58
N LEU A 11 0.74 -17.50 -52.64
CA LEU A 11 1.42 -18.63 -51.98
C LEU A 11 2.63 -19.12 -52.79
N LEU A 12 3.34 -20.12 -52.20
CA LEU A 12 4.30 -21.11 -52.73
C LEU A 12 5.78 -20.87 -52.32
N ALA A 13 6.61 -21.85 -51.93
CA ALA A 13 6.55 -23.32 -51.97
C ALA A 13 7.49 -23.97 -50.91
N VAL A 14 7.27 -25.27 -50.67
CA VAL A 14 8.05 -26.22 -49.87
C VAL A 14 9.03 -27.01 -50.76
N ALA A 15 10.23 -27.36 -50.27
CA ALA A 15 10.89 -28.66 -50.47
C ALA A 15 12.24 -28.83 -49.69
N THR A 16 12.23 -29.76 -48.73
CA THR A 16 13.21 -30.82 -48.34
C THR A 16 14.41 -31.13 -49.28
N LEU A 17 15.56 -31.75 -48.93
CA LEU A 17 16.05 -32.65 -47.85
C LEU A 17 17.57 -32.94 -48.03
N LEU A 18 18.21 -33.51 -46.98
CA LEU A 18 19.35 -34.47 -46.93
C LEU A 18 20.81 -33.99 -46.70
N GLY A 19 21.36 -34.40 -45.54
CA GLY A 19 22.44 -35.41 -45.48
C GLY A 19 23.76 -35.01 -44.80
N GLY A 20 24.23 -35.79 -43.82
CA GLY A 20 25.68 -35.92 -43.56
C GLY A 20 26.16 -36.24 -42.15
N VAL A 21 26.30 -37.55 -41.86
CA VAL A 21 27.36 -38.24 -41.07
C VAL A 21 27.58 -37.89 -39.58
N SER A 22 27.23 -38.86 -38.72
CA SER A 22 27.74 -38.99 -37.35
C SER A 22 29.13 -39.63 -37.34
N GLY A 23 30.12 -38.94 -36.76
CA GLY A 23 31.43 -39.49 -36.41
C GLY A 23 31.59 -39.60 -34.90
N CYS A 24 31.89 -40.80 -34.40
CA CYS A 24 32.35 -41.02 -33.03
C CYS A 24 33.80 -40.54 -32.90
N SER A 25 34.07 -39.67 -31.92
CA SER A 25 35.41 -39.47 -31.37
C SER A 25 35.29 -39.26 -29.86
N THR A 26 35.93 -40.16 -29.14
CA THR A 26 36.13 -40.12 -27.70
C THR A 26 37.22 -39.10 -27.40
N ASP A 27 36.83 -37.91 -26.93
CA ASP A 27 37.74 -36.98 -26.29
C ASP A 27 37.34 -36.78 -24.83
N ARG A 28 38.37 -36.81 -23.98
CA ARG A 28 38.33 -36.72 -22.52
C ARG A 28 37.48 -35.53 -22.04
N PRO A 29 36.78 -35.64 -20.90
CA PRO A 29 36.24 -34.45 -20.26
C PRO A 29 37.42 -33.61 -19.77
N THR A 30 37.68 -32.51 -20.47
CA THR A 30 38.29 -31.32 -19.89
C THR A 30 37.45 -30.90 -18.69
N SER A 31 38.07 -30.86 -17.51
CA SER A 31 37.47 -30.21 -16.34
C SER A 31 37.04 -28.81 -16.75
N PRO A 32 35.79 -28.38 -16.48
CA PRO A 32 35.44 -26.99 -16.66
C PRO A 32 36.35 -26.20 -15.72
N ALA A 33 37.01 -25.20 -16.29
CA ALA A 33 37.54 -24.09 -15.53
C ALA A 33 36.44 -23.59 -14.57
N SER A 34 36.82 -23.33 -13.33
CA SER A 34 36.04 -22.64 -12.32
C SER A 34 35.59 -21.28 -12.86
N GLY A 35 34.50 -21.29 -13.62
CA GLY A 35 33.63 -20.13 -13.78
C GLY A 35 32.91 -19.95 -12.46
N ASP A 36 32.86 -18.71 -12.00
CA ASP A 36 32.03 -18.27 -10.90
C ASP A 36 30.58 -18.69 -11.20
N HIS A 37 30.15 -19.81 -10.61
CA HIS A 37 28.75 -20.19 -10.62
C HIS A 37 28.07 -19.25 -9.64
N GLY A 38 27.72 -18.05 -10.12
CA GLY A 38 26.74 -17.20 -9.46
C GLY A 38 25.60 -18.10 -9.01
N SER A 39 25.24 -18.02 -7.73
CA SER A 39 24.50 -19.02 -6.92
C SER A 39 23.21 -19.62 -7.50
N GLY A 40 22.79 -19.25 -8.72
CA GLY A 40 21.53 -19.61 -9.35
C GLY A 40 20.33 -18.88 -8.75
N CYS A 41 20.56 -18.11 -7.68
CA CYS A 41 19.56 -17.31 -7.00
C CYS A 41 19.20 -16.08 -7.82
N ARG A 42 17.93 -15.67 -7.72
CA ARG A 42 17.41 -14.48 -8.39
C ARG A 42 18.10 -13.23 -7.83
N GLU A 43 18.51 -12.31 -8.70
CA GLU A 43 19.00 -11.00 -8.29
C GLU A 43 18.01 -9.91 -8.69
N LEU A 44 18.09 -8.76 -8.01
CA LEU A 44 17.36 -7.54 -8.37
C LEU A 44 17.77 -7.10 -9.77
N ASP A 45 16.78 -6.85 -10.60
CA ASP A 45 16.96 -6.49 -12.01
C ASP A 45 17.77 -5.18 -12.13
N ALA A 46 18.97 -5.29 -12.70
CA ALA A 46 19.87 -4.15 -12.89
C ALA A 46 19.38 -3.15 -13.94
N SER A 47 18.38 -3.52 -14.75
CA SER A 47 17.75 -2.62 -15.73
C SER A 47 16.67 -1.73 -15.12
N LEU A 48 16.18 -2.06 -13.92
CA LEU A 48 15.21 -1.24 -13.21
C LEU A 48 15.94 -0.18 -12.38
N GLU A 49 15.65 1.09 -12.66
CA GLU A 49 16.33 2.21 -12.03
C GLU A 49 15.92 2.36 -10.56
N TRP A 50 16.94 2.44 -9.70
CA TRP A 50 16.88 2.82 -8.30
C TRP A 50 17.80 4.02 -8.08
N HIS A 51 17.52 4.82 -7.06
CA HIS A 51 18.46 5.84 -6.62
C HIS A 51 19.80 5.23 -6.22
N ASP A 52 20.90 5.95 -6.51
CA ASP A 52 22.28 5.51 -6.36
C ASP A 52 22.55 4.67 -5.10
N GLY A 53 22.94 3.40 -5.30
CA GLY A 53 23.34 2.47 -4.25
C GLY A 53 22.21 1.77 -3.51
N VAL A 54 20.94 2.16 -3.72
CA VAL A 54 19.79 1.53 -3.06
C VAL A 54 19.63 0.08 -3.50
N ARG A 55 19.74 -0.20 -4.80
CA ARG A 55 19.64 -1.56 -5.33
C ARG A 55 20.71 -2.48 -4.75
N GLU A 56 21.96 -2.03 -4.72
CA GLU A 56 23.10 -2.79 -4.20
C GLU A 56 22.94 -3.04 -2.69
N PHE A 57 22.47 -2.04 -1.94
CA PHE A 57 22.17 -2.19 -0.52
C PHE A 57 21.06 -3.22 -0.28
N LEU A 58 19.96 -3.14 -1.02
CA LEU A 58 18.87 -4.12 -0.96
C LEU A 58 19.35 -5.53 -1.31
N GLN A 59 20.08 -5.69 -2.41
CA GLN A 59 20.63 -7.00 -2.83
C GLN A 59 21.54 -7.60 -1.75
N SER A 60 22.40 -6.79 -1.14
CA SER A 60 23.29 -7.23 -0.07
C SER A 60 22.50 -7.75 1.13
N ALA A 61 21.48 -7.01 1.56
CA ALA A 61 20.62 -7.42 2.67
C ALA A 61 19.81 -8.68 2.37
N ILE A 62 19.33 -8.83 1.13
CA ILE A 62 18.64 -10.04 0.66
C ILE A 62 19.59 -11.24 0.73
N ASN A 63 20.81 -11.12 0.21
CA ASN A 63 21.81 -12.20 0.24
C ASN A 63 22.20 -12.59 1.68
N ALA A 64 22.28 -11.63 2.59
CA ALA A 64 22.57 -11.86 4.00
C ALA A 64 21.44 -12.61 4.75
N ASN A 65 20.21 -12.59 4.22
CA ASN A 65 19.02 -13.21 4.83
C ASN A 65 18.43 -14.35 3.98
N SER A 66 19.17 -14.81 2.97
CA SER A 66 18.65 -15.74 1.97
C SER A 66 18.81 -17.21 2.35
N LYS A 67 17.75 -17.98 2.11
CA LYS A 67 17.80 -19.44 2.09
C LYS A 67 18.40 -19.98 0.79
N CYS A 68 18.22 -19.27 -0.33
CA CYS A 68 18.75 -19.67 -1.63
C CYS A 68 20.28 -19.69 -1.66
N THR A 69 20.93 -18.65 -1.11
CA THR A 69 22.40 -18.59 -1.02
C THR A 69 22.95 -19.42 0.15
N GLY A 70 22.10 -20.05 0.96
CA GLY A 70 22.47 -20.83 2.14
C GLY A 70 22.96 -20.00 3.34
N THR A 71 22.76 -18.68 3.33
CA THR A 71 23.24 -17.79 4.41
C THR A 71 22.33 -17.83 5.64
N ALA A 72 21.02 -17.96 5.44
CA ALA A 72 20.04 -18.05 6.51
C ALA A 72 19.68 -19.50 6.83
N ASP A 73 19.45 -19.80 8.12
CA ASP A 73 18.90 -21.07 8.56
C ASP A 73 17.56 -21.34 7.86
N GLY A 74 17.42 -22.55 7.29
CA GLY A 74 16.21 -23.00 6.61
C GLY A 74 14.97 -23.00 7.51
N ALA A 75 15.15 -23.14 8.83
CA ALA A 75 14.06 -23.10 9.82
C ALA A 75 13.58 -21.68 10.17
N ALA A 76 14.36 -20.63 9.89
CA ALA A 76 13.98 -19.26 10.24
C ALA A 76 12.82 -18.76 9.34
N HIS A 77 11.77 -18.23 9.95
CA HIS A 77 10.72 -17.50 9.23
C HIS A 77 11.20 -16.06 9.04
N ARG A 78 11.61 -15.73 7.81
CA ARG A 78 12.06 -14.37 7.44
C ARG A 78 10.90 -13.69 6.74
N VAL A 79 10.54 -12.50 7.20
CA VAL A 79 9.39 -11.74 6.69
C VAL A 79 9.87 -10.42 6.08
N ALA A 80 9.25 -10.00 4.99
CA ALA A 80 9.30 -8.64 4.48
C ALA A 80 7.88 -8.04 4.47
N ILE A 81 7.71 -6.80 4.93
CA ILE A 81 6.39 -6.14 5.02
C ILE A 81 6.35 -4.88 4.16
N PHE A 82 5.33 -4.74 3.34
CA PHE A 82 5.13 -3.60 2.46
C PHE A 82 3.85 -2.87 2.83
N ASP A 83 3.90 -1.54 2.91
CA ASP A 83 2.70 -0.76 2.62
C ASP A 83 2.33 -0.90 1.14
N TRP A 84 1.10 -0.54 0.77
CA TRP A 84 0.60 -0.67 -0.58
C TRP A 84 0.59 0.65 -1.36
N ASP A 85 -0.29 1.56 -0.95
CA ASP A 85 -0.57 2.81 -1.67
C ASP A 85 0.66 3.71 -1.67
N ASN A 86 1.05 4.23 -2.83
CA ASN A 86 2.29 5.00 -3.02
C ASN A 86 3.62 4.31 -2.63
N THR A 87 3.58 3.05 -2.18
CA THR A 87 4.75 2.23 -1.85
C THR A 87 4.96 1.12 -2.87
N VAL A 88 3.97 0.25 -3.12
CA VAL A 88 3.99 -0.80 -4.16
C VAL A 88 3.47 -0.26 -5.49
N VAL A 89 2.51 0.66 -5.42
CA VAL A 89 1.90 1.31 -6.57
C VAL A 89 2.06 2.83 -6.48
N LYS A 90 1.98 3.54 -7.61
CA LYS A 90 1.69 4.97 -7.67
C LYS A 90 0.19 5.19 -7.41
N ASN A 91 -0.12 6.22 -6.62
CA ASN A 91 -1.47 6.61 -6.20
C ASN A 91 -2.10 5.60 -5.23
N ASP A 92 -3.41 5.75 -4.97
CA ASP A 92 -4.10 5.14 -3.82
C ASP A 92 -5.32 4.33 -4.28
N ILE A 93 -5.31 3.03 -4.00
CA ILE A 93 -6.34 2.10 -4.44
C ILE A 93 -7.63 2.21 -3.62
N GLY A 94 -7.51 2.61 -2.34
CA GLY A 94 -8.64 2.83 -1.45
C GLY A 94 -9.46 4.02 -1.93
N TYR A 95 -8.79 5.14 -2.20
CA TYR A 95 -9.42 6.31 -2.80
C TYR A 95 -9.94 6.05 -4.20
N ALA A 96 -9.17 5.37 -5.07
CA ALA A 96 -9.67 5.04 -6.41
C ALA A 96 -10.96 4.19 -6.37
N THR A 97 -11.11 3.31 -5.38
CA THR A 97 -12.35 2.55 -5.17
C THR A 97 -13.48 3.45 -4.68
N ASN A 98 -13.21 4.37 -3.75
CA ASN A 98 -14.21 5.35 -3.29
C ASN A 98 -14.66 6.27 -4.43
N TYR A 99 -13.74 6.73 -5.29
CA TYR A 99 -14.05 7.53 -6.48
C TYR A 99 -14.94 6.77 -7.45
N TYR A 100 -14.63 5.48 -7.66
CA TYR A 100 -15.47 4.60 -8.47
C TYR A 100 -16.87 4.47 -7.86
N MET A 101 -16.98 4.27 -6.55
CA MET A 101 -18.26 4.18 -5.86
C MET A 101 -19.09 5.47 -6.00
N LEU A 102 -18.46 6.64 -5.85
CA LEU A 102 -19.12 7.94 -6.00
C LEU A 102 -19.62 8.20 -7.42
N THR A 103 -18.86 7.77 -8.44
CA THR A 103 -19.22 7.98 -9.85
C THR A 103 -20.24 6.97 -10.38
N HIS A 104 -20.58 5.95 -9.59
CA HIS A 104 -21.47 4.85 -9.99
C HIS A 104 -22.66 4.63 -9.03
N ASP A 105 -22.99 5.62 -8.18
CA ASP A 105 -24.09 5.55 -7.22
C ASP A 105 -23.98 4.32 -6.30
N LEU A 106 -22.78 4.03 -5.79
CA LEU A 106 -22.53 2.86 -4.92
C LEU A 106 -22.34 3.23 -3.46
N VAL A 107 -22.58 4.49 -3.07
CA VAL A 107 -22.63 4.87 -1.66
C VAL A 107 -24.07 4.73 -1.18
N LEU A 108 -24.30 3.91 -0.16
CA LEU A 108 -25.64 3.69 0.38
C LEU A 108 -26.01 4.79 1.38
N GLN A 109 -27.26 5.22 1.35
CA GLN A 109 -27.82 6.10 2.37
C GLN A 109 -27.74 5.39 3.75
N PRO A 110 -27.16 6.00 4.79
CA PRO A 110 -26.94 5.33 6.06
C PRO A 110 -28.25 4.95 6.77
N ALA A 111 -28.12 4.03 7.73
CA ALA A 111 -29.24 3.61 8.57
C ALA A 111 -29.97 4.82 9.18
N ASN A 112 -31.31 4.77 9.18
CA ASN A 112 -32.18 5.86 9.63
C ASN A 112 -31.97 7.21 8.90
N GLN A 113 -31.26 7.22 7.76
CA GLN A 113 -30.85 8.43 7.04
C GLN A 113 -30.08 9.40 7.94
N ASP A 114 -29.24 8.84 8.81
CA ASP A 114 -28.44 9.56 9.79
C ASP A 114 -26.97 9.22 9.63
N TRP A 115 -26.19 10.22 9.20
CA TRP A 115 -24.77 10.11 8.92
C TRP A 115 -23.90 9.84 10.15
N HIS A 116 -24.38 10.09 11.37
CA HIS A 116 -23.65 9.70 12.58
C HIS A 116 -23.41 8.19 12.66
N ASN A 117 -24.22 7.38 11.96
CA ASN A 117 -24.06 5.93 11.88
C ASN A 117 -22.91 5.47 10.96
N THR A 118 -22.19 6.40 10.33
CA THR A 118 -21.11 6.08 9.38
C THR A 118 -19.71 6.16 9.97
N GLY A 119 -19.56 6.60 11.22
CA GLY A 119 -18.26 6.58 11.89
C GLY A 119 -18.29 7.14 13.31
N ARG A 120 -17.62 6.45 14.23
CA ARG A 120 -17.55 6.82 15.66
C ARG A 120 -17.00 8.22 15.92
N TYR A 121 -16.07 8.68 15.10
CA TYR A 121 -15.39 9.97 15.27
C TYR A 121 -15.91 11.05 14.33
N LEU A 122 -16.97 10.77 13.56
CA LEU A 122 -17.58 11.78 12.70
C LEU A 122 -18.15 12.91 13.56
N THR A 123 -17.82 14.15 13.24
CA THR A 123 -18.31 15.31 13.99
C THR A 123 -19.75 15.65 13.59
N ASP A 124 -20.50 16.26 14.51
CA ASP A 124 -21.86 16.77 14.23
C ASP A 124 -21.86 17.69 13.00
N ALA A 125 -20.84 18.55 12.87
CA ALA A 125 -20.72 19.46 11.73
C ALA A 125 -20.59 18.73 10.39
N ALA A 126 -19.91 17.58 10.37
CA ALA A 126 -19.78 16.77 9.17
C ALA A 126 -21.05 15.97 8.87
N ALA A 127 -21.69 15.40 9.90
CA ALA A 127 -22.96 14.70 9.74
C ALA A 127 -24.08 15.64 9.25
N ASP A 128 -24.12 16.88 9.74
CA ASP A 128 -25.04 17.92 9.28
C ASP A 128 -24.76 18.35 7.84
N ALA A 129 -23.48 18.53 7.48
CA ALA A 129 -23.08 18.88 6.11
C ALA A 129 -23.47 17.79 5.10
N LEU A 130 -23.19 16.52 5.42
CA LEU A 130 -23.59 15.37 4.62
C LEU A 130 -25.12 15.27 4.48
N SER A 131 -25.85 15.47 5.58
CA SER A 131 -27.32 15.46 5.57
C SER A 131 -27.89 16.55 4.65
N ALA A 132 -27.29 17.74 4.66
CA ALA A 132 -27.69 18.85 3.80
C ALA A 132 -27.34 18.61 2.33
N ALA A 133 -26.17 18.05 2.04
CA ALA A 133 -25.69 17.82 0.67
C ALA A 133 -26.37 16.62 -0.01
N CYS A 134 -26.57 15.51 0.71
CA CYS A 134 -27.10 14.26 0.17
C CYS A 134 -28.63 14.14 0.28
N GLY A 135 -29.25 14.90 1.17
CA GLY A 135 -30.70 14.90 1.35
C GLY A 135 -31.25 13.56 1.85
N LYS A 136 -32.57 13.38 1.71
CA LYS A 136 -33.31 12.21 2.23
C LYS A 136 -34.21 11.54 1.19
N ASP A 137 -33.99 11.82 -0.09
CA ASP A 137 -34.81 11.26 -1.17
C ASP A 137 -34.56 9.76 -1.35
N ALA A 138 -33.30 9.32 -1.22
CA ALA A 138 -32.96 7.90 -1.15
C ALA A 138 -33.36 7.31 0.22
N PRO A 139 -34.12 6.20 0.26
CA PRO A 139 -34.39 5.48 1.51
C PRO A 139 -33.10 4.93 2.15
N ALA A 140 -33.12 4.71 3.46
CA ALA A 140 -31.98 4.09 4.15
C ALA A 140 -31.65 2.71 3.55
N GLY A 141 -30.36 2.46 3.30
CA GLY A 141 -29.85 1.23 2.68
C GLY A 141 -29.93 1.21 1.14
N GLU A 142 -30.53 2.23 0.53
CA GLU A 142 -30.57 2.38 -0.93
C GLU A 142 -29.44 3.29 -1.43
N PRO A 143 -28.96 3.08 -2.67
CA PRO A 143 -28.00 3.96 -3.33
C PRO A 143 -28.36 5.45 -3.32
N LEU A 144 -27.37 6.28 -2.98
CA LEU A 144 -27.41 7.72 -3.22
C LEU A 144 -27.05 8.03 -4.68
N PRO A 145 -27.73 9.00 -5.34
CA PRO A 145 -27.46 9.35 -6.73
C PRO A 145 -26.22 10.26 -6.88
N THR A 146 -25.08 9.87 -6.29
CA THR A 146 -23.84 10.67 -6.22
C THR A 146 -23.25 11.01 -7.60
N SER A 147 -23.47 10.17 -8.62
CA SER A 147 -23.04 10.40 -10.01
C SER A 147 -23.73 11.60 -10.67
N SER A 148 -24.92 11.97 -10.20
CA SER A 148 -25.73 13.07 -10.73
C SER A 148 -26.00 14.20 -9.72
N ASN A 149 -25.81 13.94 -8.42
CA ASN A 149 -25.85 14.92 -7.35
C ASN A 149 -24.43 15.34 -6.95
N ALA A 150 -23.91 16.35 -7.64
CA ALA A 150 -22.56 16.86 -7.40
C ALA A 150 -22.35 17.39 -5.96
N LEU A 151 -23.37 17.98 -5.32
CA LEU A 151 -23.24 18.47 -3.94
C LEU A 151 -22.96 17.33 -2.97
N CYS A 152 -23.68 16.21 -3.10
CA CYS A 152 -23.45 15.03 -2.26
C CYS A 152 -22.08 14.40 -2.54
N ALA A 153 -21.70 14.27 -3.82
CA ALA A 153 -20.40 13.73 -4.20
C ALA A 153 -19.24 14.58 -3.67
N ASP A 154 -19.33 15.91 -3.80
CA ASP A 154 -18.31 16.85 -3.32
C ASP A 154 -18.18 16.82 -1.80
N GLU A 155 -19.28 16.72 -1.06
CA GLU A 155 -19.22 16.62 0.41
C GLU A 155 -18.57 15.31 0.86
N ILE A 156 -18.97 14.16 0.28
CA ILE A 156 -18.33 12.87 0.60
C ILE A 156 -16.84 12.90 0.23
N LEU A 157 -16.49 13.43 -0.94
CA LEU A 157 -15.11 13.55 -1.38
C LEU A 157 -14.29 14.47 -0.45
N SER A 158 -14.87 15.58 0.02
CA SER A 158 -14.20 16.47 0.97
C SER A 158 -13.90 15.76 2.29
N LEU A 159 -14.85 14.95 2.80
CA LEU A 159 -14.67 14.17 4.03
C LEU A 159 -13.61 13.08 3.90
N LEU A 160 -13.44 12.48 2.72
CA LEU A 160 -12.29 11.61 2.44
C LEU A 160 -10.96 12.36 2.62
N GLY A 161 -10.94 13.68 2.40
CA GLY A 161 -9.84 14.59 2.73
C GLY A 161 -9.78 15.07 4.19
N GLY A 162 -10.71 14.65 5.05
CA GLY A 162 -10.72 14.94 6.50
C GLY A 162 -11.48 16.20 6.92
N GLN A 163 -12.21 16.85 6.02
CA GLN A 163 -12.96 18.07 6.32
C GLN A 163 -14.26 18.16 5.52
N THR A 164 -15.16 19.04 5.92
CA THR A 164 -16.32 19.41 5.11
C THR A 164 -15.91 20.31 3.94
N THR A 165 -16.79 20.48 2.95
CA THR A 165 -16.58 21.45 1.84
C THR A 165 -16.40 22.89 2.31
N THR A 166 -16.84 23.19 3.53
CA THR A 166 -16.70 24.49 4.20
C THR A 166 -15.47 24.57 5.11
N GLY A 167 -14.59 23.55 5.11
CA GLY A 167 -13.33 23.52 5.84
C GLY A 167 -13.47 23.22 7.33
N ARG A 168 -14.58 22.60 7.77
CA ARG A 168 -14.74 22.15 9.17
C ARG A 168 -14.10 20.77 9.33
N PRO A 169 -13.38 20.48 10.43
CA PRO A 169 -12.85 19.15 10.67
C PRO A 169 -13.95 18.08 10.66
N ALA A 170 -13.77 17.05 9.84
CA ALA A 170 -14.77 15.99 9.71
C ALA A 170 -14.72 14.97 10.84
N PHE A 171 -13.54 14.79 11.44
CA PHE A 171 -13.28 13.79 12.45
C PHE A 171 -12.61 14.39 13.68
N ALA A 172 -12.95 13.88 14.87
CA ALA A 172 -12.33 14.28 16.13
C ALA A 172 -12.37 13.18 17.18
N GLY A 173 -11.34 13.13 18.04
CA GLY A 173 -11.33 12.30 19.24
C GLY A 173 -10.78 10.88 19.10
N SER A 174 -10.20 10.53 17.94
CA SER A 174 -9.46 9.28 17.77
C SER A 174 -8.04 9.37 18.33
N ASP A 175 -7.44 8.22 18.65
CA ASP A 175 -6.01 8.13 18.92
C ASP A 175 -5.23 8.30 17.61
N ALA A 176 -4.55 9.44 17.46
CA ALA A 176 -3.85 9.81 16.23
C ALA A 176 -2.64 8.92 15.89
N ARG A 177 -2.25 8.00 16.79
CA ARG A 177 -1.26 6.97 16.51
C ARG A 177 -1.86 5.65 16.04
N ARG A 178 -3.17 5.45 16.17
CA ARG A 178 -3.82 4.15 15.94
C ARG A 178 -4.92 4.21 14.90
N LEU A 179 -5.48 5.37 14.64
CA LEU A 179 -6.59 5.54 13.70
C LEU A 179 -6.60 6.92 13.06
N GLU A 180 -6.74 6.94 11.74
CA GLU A 180 -7.03 8.12 10.96
C GLU A 180 -8.53 8.15 10.60
N GLY A 181 -9.22 9.23 10.96
CA GLY A 181 -10.67 9.33 10.86
C GLY A 181 -11.16 9.23 9.43
N SER A 182 -10.48 9.91 8.50
CA SER A 182 -10.87 9.90 7.08
C SER A 182 -10.70 8.53 6.43
N TYR A 183 -9.65 7.78 6.80
CA TYR A 183 -9.42 6.44 6.25
C TYR A 183 -10.41 5.43 6.81
N ALA A 184 -10.67 5.48 8.13
CA ALA A 184 -11.69 4.65 8.76
C ALA A 184 -13.07 4.91 8.15
N TRP A 185 -13.42 6.18 7.90
CA TRP A 185 -14.68 6.57 7.29
C TRP A 185 -14.76 6.20 5.80
N GLY A 186 -13.68 6.36 5.06
CA GLY A 186 -13.60 5.89 3.67
C GLY A 186 -13.88 4.39 3.54
N ASN A 187 -13.36 3.59 4.47
CA ASN A 187 -13.73 2.16 4.56
C ASN A 187 -15.21 1.96 4.90
N ALA A 188 -15.78 2.78 5.78
CA ALA A 188 -17.19 2.70 6.19
C ALA A 188 -18.19 3.04 5.06
N LEU A 189 -17.77 3.70 3.98
CA LEU A 189 -18.63 3.93 2.80
C LEU A 189 -19.09 2.62 2.13
N SER A 190 -18.38 1.51 2.36
CA SER A 190 -18.77 0.17 1.92
C SER A 190 -19.81 -0.52 2.82
N ALA A 191 -20.24 0.12 3.90
CA ALA A 191 -21.21 -0.47 4.82
C ALA A 191 -22.55 -0.78 4.10
N GLY A 192 -23.05 -2.00 4.32
CA GLY A 192 -24.26 -2.52 3.68
C GLY A 192 -24.00 -3.42 2.46
N TYR A 193 -22.76 -3.47 1.96
CA TYR A 193 -22.28 -4.44 0.96
C TYR A 193 -21.55 -5.61 1.62
N THR A 194 -21.35 -6.72 0.91
CA THR A 194 -20.43 -7.78 1.32
C THR A 194 -18.98 -7.47 0.92
N ALA A 195 -18.02 -8.22 1.47
CA ALA A 195 -16.62 -8.12 1.06
C ALA A 195 -16.42 -8.44 -0.43
N GLU A 196 -17.18 -9.40 -0.96
CA GLU A 196 -17.15 -9.78 -2.38
C GLU A 196 -17.69 -8.67 -3.29
N GLU A 197 -18.75 -7.97 -2.88
CA GLU A 197 -19.27 -6.82 -3.62
C GLU A 197 -18.26 -5.67 -3.63
N LEU A 198 -17.64 -5.36 -2.48
CA LEU A 198 -16.56 -4.36 -2.42
C LEU A 198 -15.37 -4.74 -3.31
N ALA A 199 -14.98 -6.03 -3.35
CA ALA A 199 -13.93 -6.52 -4.24
C ALA A 199 -14.31 -6.35 -5.73
N GLN A 200 -15.60 -6.50 -6.09
CA GLN A 200 -16.05 -6.24 -7.47
C GLN A 200 -15.92 -4.76 -7.83
N PHE A 201 -16.25 -3.84 -6.92
CA PHE A 201 -16.07 -2.40 -7.14
C PHE A 201 -14.60 -2.06 -7.31
N ALA A 202 -13.74 -2.61 -6.46
CA ALA A 202 -12.29 -2.48 -6.56
C ALA A 202 -11.73 -3.03 -7.89
N ALA A 203 -12.26 -4.15 -8.38
CA ALA A 203 -11.84 -4.74 -9.66
C ALA A 203 -12.21 -3.84 -10.85
N ALA A 204 -13.41 -3.24 -10.83
CA ALA A 204 -13.82 -2.28 -11.85
C ALA A 204 -12.99 -1.00 -11.79
N ALA A 205 -12.76 -0.46 -10.58
CA ALA A 205 -11.87 0.68 -10.36
C ALA A 205 -10.44 0.40 -10.86
N LYS A 206 -9.92 -0.80 -10.58
CA LYS A 206 -8.62 -1.28 -11.07
C LYS A 206 -8.55 -1.29 -12.59
N GLN A 207 -9.55 -1.86 -13.26
CA GLN A 207 -9.59 -1.90 -14.72
C GLN A 207 -9.58 -0.48 -15.30
N GLN A 208 -10.39 0.43 -14.76
CA GLN A 208 -10.44 1.83 -15.19
C GLN A 208 -9.08 2.52 -15.03
N ASN A 209 -8.46 2.40 -13.85
CA ASN A 209 -7.20 3.07 -13.53
C ASN A 209 -6.00 2.52 -14.31
N LEU A 210 -5.97 1.21 -14.59
CA LEU A 210 -4.92 0.60 -15.41
C LEU A 210 -5.06 0.96 -16.89
N ALA A 211 -6.29 1.16 -17.37
CA ALA A 211 -6.55 1.54 -18.76
C ALA A 211 -6.28 3.03 -19.06
N ALA A 212 -6.40 3.91 -18.06
CA ALA A 212 -6.12 5.34 -18.20
C ALA A 212 -4.61 5.62 -18.36
N ASP A 213 -4.24 6.67 -19.07
CA ASP A 213 -2.83 7.07 -19.22
C ASP A 213 -2.18 7.46 -17.88
N VAL A 214 -0.86 7.33 -17.79
CA VAL A 214 -0.11 7.86 -16.64
C VAL A 214 -0.29 9.38 -16.57
N GLY A 215 -0.65 9.88 -15.39
CA GLY A 215 -0.97 11.30 -15.18
C GLY A 215 -2.42 11.67 -15.48
N ALA A 216 -3.26 10.72 -15.88
CA ALA A 216 -4.68 11.00 -16.10
C ALA A 216 -5.42 11.38 -14.82
N THR A 217 -6.39 12.28 -14.94
CA THR A 217 -7.34 12.63 -13.88
C THR A 217 -8.74 12.12 -14.22
N GLN A 218 -9.61 12.05 -13.22
CA GLN A 218 -11.04 11.75 -13.37
C GLN A 218 -11.88 12.76 -12.58
N LYS A 219 -13.11 12.97 -13.03
CA LYS A 219 -14.10 13.83 -12.36
C LYS A 219 -14.86 13.05 -11.30
N VAL A 220 -14.92 13.58 -10.08
CA VAL A 220 -15.80 13.12 -9.00
C VAL A 220 -16.54 14.34 -8.46
N GLY A 221 -17.86 14.36 -8.61
CA GLY A 221 -18.63 15.59 -8.39
C GLY A 221 -18.11 16.70 -9.30
N THR A 222 -17.61 17.79 -8.71
CA THR A 222 -17.01 18.91 -9.43
C THR A 222 -15.47 18.90 -9.46
N GLU A 223 -14.84 18.05 -8.65
CA GLU A 223 -13.38 18.01 -8.46
C GLU A 223 -12.67 17.10 -9.47
N ASP A 224 -11.42 17.44 -9.79
CA ASP A 224 -10.49 16.56 -10.50
C ASP A 224 -9.62 15.80 -9.50
N VAL A 225 -9.65 14.47 -9.56
CA VAL A 225 -8.83 13.58 -8.73
C VAL A 225 -7.98 12.66 -9.61
N ASP A 226 -7.01 11.96 -9.00
CA ASP A 226 -6.19 10.99 -9.72
C ASP A 226 -7.07 9.94 -10.42
N GLY A 227 -6.81 9.73 -11.72
CA GLY A 227 -7.55 8.82 -12.59
C GLY A 227 -6.73 7.61 -13.05
N TYR A 228 -5.57 7.39 -12.45
CA TYR A 228 -4.67 6.30 -12.82
C TYR A 228 -3.96 5.70 -11.61
N ILE A 229 -3.58 4.42 -11.72
CA ILE A 229 -2.73 3.69 -10.77
C ILE A 229 -1.70 2.88 -11.56
N ARG A 230 -0.47 2.77 -11.08
CA ARG A 230 0.57 1.93 -11.69
C ARG A 230 1.39 1.18 -10.65
N VAL A 231 1.60 -0.11 -10.87
CA VAL A 231 2.55 -0.91 -10.08
C VAL A 231 3.97 -0.44 -10.36
N TYR A 232 4.79 -0.23 -9.33
CA TYR A 232 6.20 0.05 -9.50
C TYR A 232 6.95 -1.23 -9.88
N PRO A 233 7.54 -1.33 -11.09
CA PRO A 233 8.27 -2.52 -11.51
C PRO A 233 9.40 -2.89 -10.54
N GLN A 234 10.06 -1.89 -9.97
CA GLN A 234 11.12 -2.03 -8.97
C GLN A 234 10.65 -2.79 -7.74
N ILE A 235 9.48 -2.42 -7.20
CA ILE A 235 8.95 -3.02 -5.99
C ILE A 235 8.40 -4.42 -6.29
N LYS A 236 7.78 -4.61 -7.46
CA LYS A 236 7.39 -5.93 -7.95
C LYS A 236 8.59 -6.88 -8.08
N ASP A 237 9.71 -6.41 -8.63
CA ASP A 237 10.94 -7.18 -8.74
C ASP A 237 11.57 -7.47 -7.36
N LEU A 238 11.56 -6.49 -6.45
CA LEU A 238 11.99 -6.67 -5.06
C LEU A 238 11.19 -7.77 -4.35
N ILE A 239 9.86 -7.74 -4.44
CA ILE A 239 8.98 -8.77 -3.85
C ILE A 239 9.31 -10.16 -4.43
N ALA A 240 9.39 -10.27 -5.76
CA ALA A 240 9.70 -11.55 -6.42
C ALA A 240 11.09 -12.09 -6.02
N THR A 241 12.07 -11.20 -5.84
CA THR A 241 13.43 -11.55 -5.43
C THR A 241 13.48 -11.99 -3.97
N LEU A 242 12.76 -11.31 -3.06
CA LEU A 242 12.61 -11.72 -1.66
C LEU A 242 11.99 -13.12 -1.55
N GLN A 243 10.89 -13.36 -2.26
CA GLN A 243 10.19 -14.65 -2.29
C GLN A 243 11.11 -15.77 -2.82
N ALA A 244 11.86 -15.52 -3.91
CA ALA A 244 12.84 -16.47 -4.43
C ALA A 244 13.98 -16.78 -3.44
N HIS A 245 14.24 -15.89 -2.49
CA HIS A 245 15.23 -16.06 -1.43
C HIS A 245 14.66 -16.68 -0.15
N GLY A 246 13.39 -17.09 -0.16
CA GLY A 246 12.70 -17.67 0.99
C GLY A 246 12.37 -16.66 2.09
N ILE A 247 12.25 -15.38 1.72
CA ILE A 247 11.75 -14.30 2.57
C ILE A 247 10.29 -14.07 2.21
N ASP A 248 9.43 -14.32 3.19
CA ASP A 248 7.98 -14.28 3.08
C ASP A 248 7.46 -12.85 3.01
N ALA A 249 6.81 -12.49 1.90
CA ALA A 249 6.42 -11.11 1.60
C ALA A 249 4.94 -10.86 1.94
N TRP A 250 4.70 -9.86 2.80
CA TRP A 250 3.39 -9.49 3.32
C TRP A 250 3.04 -8.03 2.98
N VAL A 251 1.74 -7.75 2.91
CA VAL A 251 1.20 -6.39 2.84
C VAL A 251 0.54 -6.02 4.16
N VAL A 252 0.83 -4.81 4.67
CA VAL A 252 0.11 -4.20 5.79
C VAL A 252 -0.27 -2.77 5.41
N SER A 253 -1.55 -2.57 5.08
CA SER A 253 -2.05 -1.33 4.46
C SER A 253 -3.24 -0.72 5.22
N ALA A 254 -3.35 0.60 5.15
CA ALA A 254 -4.49 1.35 5.67
C ALA A 254 -5.70 1.38 4.70
N SER A 255 -5.60 0.75 3.53
CA SER A 255 -6.71 0.54 2.60
C SER A 255 -7.57 -0.67 3.00
N PRO A 256 -8.84 -0.76 2.57
CA PRO A 256 -9.70 -1.90 2.86
C PRO A 256 -9.10 -3.21 2.35
N GLU A 257 -9.11 -4.25 3.18
CA GLU A 257 -8.48 -5.53 2.83
C GLU A 257 -9.06 -6.19 1.56
N PRO A 258 -10.39 -6.20 1.32
CA PRO A 258 -10.94 -6.74 0.08
C PRO A 258 -10.43 -6.01 -1.17
N VAL A 259 -10.14 -4.71 -1.05
CA VAL A 259 -9.59 -3.89 -2.14
C VAL A 259 -8.14 -4.30 -2.40
N ILE A 260 -7.31 -4.42 -1.37
CA ILE A 260 -5.90 -4.82 -1.54
C ILE A 260 -5.78 -6.21 -2.18
N LYS A 261 -6.61 -7.17 -1.77
CA LYS A 261 -6.61 -8.54 -2.34
C LYS A 261 -6.82 -8.58 -3.85
N VAL A 262 -7.63 -7.68 -4.40
CA VAL A 262 -7.82 -7.53 -5.86
C VAL A 262 -6.53 -7.09 -6.59
N TRP A 263 -5.64 -6.39 -5.89
CA TRP A 263 -4.40 -5.87 -6.46
C TRP A 263 -3.17 -6.71 -6.13
N ALA A 264 -3.14 -7.41 -4.99
CA ALA A 264 -2.00 -8.17 -4.47
C ALA A 264 -1.38 -9.14 -5.51
N GLY A 265 -2.23 -9.81 -6.30
CA GLY A 265 -1.80 -10.72 -7.36
C GLY A 265 -0.93 -10.06 -8.45
N GLU A 266 -1.00 -8.74 -8.65
CA GLU A 266 -0.17 -8.02 -9.63
C GLU A 266 1.32 -8.12 -9.32
N VAL A 267 1.67 -8.35 -8.05
CA VAL A 267 3.06 -8.45 -7.57
C VAL A 267 3.39 -9.83 -7.00
N GLY A 268 2.51 -10.82 -7.18
CA GLY A 268 2.74 -12.19 -6.74
C GLY A 268 2.54 -12.41 -5.22
N ILE A 269 1.77 -11.55 -4.56
CA ILE A 269 1.34 -11.75 -3.17
C ILE A 269 -0.08 -12.34 -3.20
N ASP A 270 -0.31 -13.41 -2.44
CA ASP A 270 -1.62 -14.03 -2.33
C ASP A 270 -2.48 -13.42 -1.20
N ASP A 271 -3.77 -13.76 -1.19
CA ASP A 271 -4.75 -13.22 -0.24
C ASP A 271 -4.46 -13.53 1.23
N GLN A 272 -3.66 -14.58 1.53
CA GLN A 272 -3.30 -14.94 2.90
C GLN A 272 -2.21 -14.05 3.46
N HIS A 273 -1.44 -13.38 2.58
CA HIS A 273 -0.33 -12.51 2.92
C HIS A 273 -0.70 -11.02 2.88
N VAL A 274 -2.00 -10.72 3.01
CA VAL A 274 -2.55 -9.37 3.01
C VAL A 274 -3.22 -9.06 4.34
N VAL A 275 -2.83 -7.92 4.92
CA VAL A 275 -3.51 -7.30 6.06
C VAL A 275 -3.92 -5.89 5.69
N GLY A 276 -5.23 -5.67 5.55
CA GLY A 276 -5.80 -4.34 5.32
C GLY A 276 -6.75 -3.92 6.44
N VAL A 277 -7.46 -2.81 6.25
CA VAL A 277 -8.59 -2.43 7.12
C VAL A 277 -9.70 -3.45 6.97
N ARG A 278 -10.26 -3.93 8.09
CA ARG A 278 -11.34 -4.92 8.11
C ARG A 278 -12.53 -4.35 8.84
N SER A 279 -13.70 -4.40 8.21
CA SER A 279 -14.96 -4.10 8.88
C SER A 279 -15.52 -5.32 9.61
N VAL A 280 -16.23 -5.08 10.71
CA VAL A 280 -17.15 -6.06 11.30
C VAL A 280 -18.25 -6.36 10.29
N ALA A 281 -18.53 -7.63 10.06
CA ALA A 281 -19.70 -8.06 9.29
C ALA A 281 -20.91 -8.29 10.21
N ASP A 282 -22.10 -7.92 9.74
CA ASP A 282 -23.35 -8.25 10.41
C ASP A 282 -23.72 -9.73 10.21
N ARG A 283 -24.85 -10.15 10.80
CA ARG A 283 -25.32 -11.55 10.72
C ARG A 283 -25.65 -12.03 9.31
N SER A 284 -25.85 -11.11 8.36
CA SER A 284 -26.10 -11.41 6.95
C SER A 284 -24.84 -11.43 6.10
N GLY A 285 -23.67 -11.14 6.69
CA GLY A 285 -22.39 -11.06 5.98
C GLY A 285 -22.12 -9.69 5.36
N LYS A 286 -22.94 -8.67 5.65
CA LYS A 286 -22.72 -7.31 5.17
C LYS A 286 -21.75 -6.57 6.08
N LEU A 287 -20.80 -5.86 5.48
CA LEU A 287 -19.87 -4.97 6.15
C LEU A 287 -20.64 -3.88 6.89
N THR A 288 -20.17 -3.53 8.08
CA THR A 288 -20.68 -2.40 8.87
C THR A 288 -19.66 -1.25 8.84
N ALA A 289 -20.02 -0.10 9.43
CA ALA A 289 -19.11 1.02 9.62
C ALA A 289 -18.06 0.78 10.73
N HIS A 290 -18.15 -0.35 11.44
CA HIS A 290 -17.31 -0.67 12.58
C HIS A 290 -16.10 -1.52 12.18
N LEU A 291 -14.97 -1.32 12.84
CA LEU A 291 -13.70 -1.97 12.51
C LEU A 291 -13.42 -3.19 13.39
N LEU A 292 -12.74 -4.20 12.84
CA LEU A 292 -12.13 -5.26 13.65
C LEU A 292 -10.99 -4.69 14.51
N GLY A 293 -10.85 -5.24 15.71
CA GLY A 293 -9.83 -4.83 16.67
C GLY A 293 -8.49 -5.55 16.51
N CYS A 294 -7.44 -4.95 17.04
CA CYS A 294 -6.11 -5.54 17.15
C CYS A 294 -5.55 -5.36 18.57
N GLY A 295 -4.72 -6.29 19.03
CA GLY A 295 -3.99 -6.17 20.28
C GLY A 295 -4.90 -6.26 21.51
N GLY A 296 -5.93 -7.10 21.43
CA GLY A 296 -6.96 -7.25 22.47
C GLY A 296 -8.03 -6.14 22.49
N VAL A 297 -7.98 -5.18 21.56
CA VAL A 297 -9.11 -4.28 21.30
C VAL A 297 -10.28 -5.12 20.78
N ARG A 298 -11.48 -4.87 21.32
CA ARG A 298 -12.70 -5.56 20.89
C ARG A 298 -13.14 -5.04 19.51
N ASP A 299 -13.69 -5.93 18.70
CA ASP A 299 -14.33 -5.57 17.44
C ASP A 299 -15.44 -4.53 17.68
N GLY A 300 -15.46 -3.51 16.83
CA GLY A 300 -16.38 -2.37 16.88
C GLY A 300 -16.10 -1.31 17.94
N GLU A 301 -14.96 -1.39 18.64
CA GLU A 301 -14.47 -0.26 19.45
C GLU A 301 -13.91 0.87 18.60
N ASP A 302 -13.62 0.61 17.32
CA ASP A 302 -13.13 1.59 16.35
C ASP A 302 -11.95 2.39 16.90
N SER A 303 -10.98 1.75 17.55
CA SER A 303 -9.86 2.45 18.20
C SER A 303 -8.49 2.09 17.61
N VAL A 304 -8.47 1.23 16.60
CA VAL A 304 -7.26 0.78 15.92
C VAL A 304 -7.60 0.37 14.50
N MET A 305 -6.75 0.77 13.56
CA MET A 305 -6.72 0.29 12.18
C MET A 305 -5.25 0.06 11.78
N PRO A 306 -4.91 -0.54 10.64
CA PRO A 306 -3.53 -0.64 10.18
C PRO A 306 -3.00 0.74 9.71
N PHE A 307 -2.82 1.65 10.66
CA PHE A 307 -2.29 3.00 10.50
C PHE A 307 -1.30 3.28 11.64
N ALA A 308 -0.11 3.78 11.33
CA ALA A 308 0.94 4.11 12.29
C ALA A 308 1.23 2.95 13.27
N ASP A 309 0.95 3.11 14.55
CA ASP A 309 1.21 2.07 15.57
C ASP A 309 0.24 0.89 15.43
N GLY A 310 -0.91 1.10 14.78
CA GLY A 310 -1.82 0.04 14.41
C GLY A 310 -1.28 -0.87 13.28
N LYS A 311 -0.43 -0.37 12.36
CA LYS A 311 0.26 -1.25 11.39
C LYS A 311 1.18 -2.25 12.10
N ARG A 312 1.93 -1.79 13.11
CA ARG A 312 2.72 -2.69 13.97
C ARG A 312 1.83 -3.70 14.68
N CYS A 313 0.73 -3.24 15.28
CA CYS A 313 -0.21 -4.14 15.95
C CYS A 313 -0.65 -5.28 15.03
N TRP A 314 -1.16 -4.93 13.85
CA TRP A 314 -1.69 -5.89 12.89
C TRP A 314 -0.60 -6.83 12.35
N ALA A 315 0.60 -6.33 12.08
CA ALA A 315 1.74 -7.15 11.72
C ALA A 315 2.07 -8.17 12.82
N ASN A 316 2.20 -7.71 14.07
CA ASN A 316 2.52 -8.57 15.19
C ASN A 316 1.45 -9.63 15.46
N GLN A 317 0.18 -9.27 15.39
CA GLN A 317 -0.92 -10.19 15.64
C GLN A 317 -1.09 -11.22 14.51
N VAL A 318 -1.12 -10.77 13.26
CA VAL A 318 -1.45 -11.65 12.12
C VAL A 318 -0.22 -12.42 11.63
N ILE A 319 0.94 -11.77 11.53
CA ILE A 319 2.13 -12.35 10.91
C ILE A 319 2.98 -13.09 11.94
N PHE A 320 3.13 -12.49 13.13
CA PHE A 320 4.01 -13.04 14.18
C PHE A 320 3.26 -13.76 15.31
N GLY A 321 1.92 -13.86 15.23
CA GLY A 321 1.09 -14.61 16.18
C GLY A 321 1.13 -14.05 17.61
N VAL A 322 1.17 -12.73 17.76
CA VAL A 322 1.18 -12.05 19.07
C VAL A 322 -0.24 -11.68 19.47
N ASP A 323 -0.74 -12.31 20.53
CA ASP A 323 -2.05 -12.00 21.08
C ASP A 323 -1.98 -10.91 22.16
N GLY A 324 -3.06 -10.13 22.28
CA GLY A 324 -3.23 -9.16 23.35
C GLY A 324 -2.40 -7.87 23.17
N PRO A 325 -2.33 -7.03 24.22
CA PRO A 325 -1.79 -5.67 24.11
C PRO A 325 -0.31 -5.63 23.69
N GLN A 326 0.44 -6.72 23.86
CA GLN A 326 1.82 -6.84 23.40
C GLN A 326 1.95 -6.72 21.89
N ALA A 327 0.87 -6.86 21.12
CA ALA A 327 0.90 -6.62 19.68
C ALA A 327 1.35 -5.18 19.33
N PHE A 328 1.15 -4.19 20.21
CA PHE A 328 1.63 -2.82 19.98
C PHE A 328 3.14 -2.63 20.27
N ASP A 329 3.79 -3.60 20.90
CA ASP A 329 5.19 -3.48 21.30
C ASP A 329 6.14 -3.83 20.15
N GLN A 330 7.32 -3.21 20.14
CA GLN A 330 8.38 -3.66 19.24
C GLN A 330 8.86 -5.04 19.70
N LEU A 331 8.74 -6.05 18.84
CA LEU A 331 9.15 -7.41 19.16
C LEU A 331 10.68 -7.56 19.20
N PRO A 332 11.20 -8.62 19.86
CA PRO A 332 12.60 -9.02 19.73
C PRO A 332 13.05 -9.14 18.27
N GLN A 333 14.34 -8.88 17.99
CA GLN A 333 14.87 -8.79 16.62
C GLN A 333 14.63 -10.06 15.78
N ASP A 334 14.69 -11.24 16.38
CA ASP A 334 14.45 -12.52 15.73
C ASP A 334 12.96 -12.79 15.41
N ARG A 335 12.05 -11.96 15.94
CA ARG A 335 10.60 -12.01 15.69
C ARG A 335 10.10 -10.76 14.96
N ARG A 336 10.94 -10.15 14.13
CA ARG A 336 10.59 -8.98 13.30
C ARG A 336 10.95 -9.24 11.85
N GLN A 337 10.28 -8.49 10.98
CA GLN A 337 10.57 -8.44 9.55
C GLN A 337 12.02 -8.02 9.30
N VAL A 338 12.67 -8.67 8.34
CA VAL A 338 14.04 -8.30 7.91
C VAL A 338 14.01 -7.06 7.03
N LEU A 339 12.95 -6.89 6.25
CA LEU A 339 12.74 -5.74 5.40
C LEU A 339 11.35 -5.16 5.64
N ALA A 340 11.24 -3.83 5.63
CA ALA A 340 9.95 -3.17 5.54
C ALA A 340 10.03 -1.98 4.59
N ALA A 341 8.94 -1.69 3.88
CA ALA A 341 8.84 -0.57 2.95
C ALA A 341 7.55 0.24 3.19
N GLY A 342 7.66 1.57 3.10
CA GLY A 342 6.53 2.49 3.21
C GLY A 342 6.87 3.89 2.66
N ASP A 343 5.88 4.77 2.57
CA ASP A 343 6.05 6.11 1.97
C ASP A 343 5.53 7.25 2.86
N SER A 344 4.85 6.92 3.97
CA SER A 344 4.13 7.89 4.78
C SER A 344 4.47 7.85 6.27
N ASN A 345 3.99 8.87 6.99
CA ASN A 345 4.07 8.90 8.46
C ASN A 345 3.31 7.73 9.09
N SER A 346 2.29 7.19 8.40
CA SER A 346 1.55 6.02 8.86
C SER A 346 2.39 4.73 8.82
N ASP A 347 3.56 4.76 8.17
CA ASP A 347 4.45 3.61 8.02
C ASP A 347 5.66 3.68 8.93
N ALA A 348 5.95 4.87 9.47
CA ALA A 348 7.18 5.17 10.19
C ALA A 348 7.49 4.18 11.33
N THR A 349 6.45 3.67 11.99
CA THR A 349 6.58 2.67 13.06
C THR A 349 7.05 1.32 12.54
N PHE A 350 6.26 0.65 11.69
CA PHE A 350 6.59 -0.72 11.25
C PHE A 350 7.78 -0.72 10.27
N VAL A 351 7.98 0.35 9.49
CA VAL A 351 9.18 0.46 8.64
C VAL A 351 10.43 0.56 9.51
N GLY A 352 10.38 1.33 10.60
CA GLY A 352 11.47 1.42 11.57
C GLY A 352 11.76 0.11 12.33
N ASP A 353 10.79 -0.80 12.39
CA ASP A 353 10.93 -2.09 13.06
C ASP A 353 11.76 -3.10 12.27
N ALA A 354 11.95 -2.91 10.97
CA ALA A 354 12.71 -3.83 10.13
C ALA A 354 14.15 -4.00 10.61
N THR A 355 14.68 -5.21 10.54
CA THR A 355 15.95 -5.54 11.20
C THR A 355 17.17 -5.44 10.29
N ALA A 356 16.98 -5.54 8.97
CA ALA A 356 18.04 -5.40 7.98
C ALA A 356 17.85 -4.19 7.06
N VAL A 357 16.62 -3.94 6.56
CA VAL A 357 16.33 -2.81 5.67
C VAL A 357 15.02 -2.12 6.01
N SER A 358 15.09 -0.81 6.20
CA SER A 358 13.95 0.10 6.24
C SER A 358 13.92 0.91 4.95
N LEU A 359 13.07 0.57 3.98
CA LEU A 359 12.94 1.28 2.71
C LEU A 359 11.87 2.37 2.82
N ALA A 360 12.23 3.60 2.51
CA ALA A 360 11.32 4.74 2.42
C ALA A 360 11.20 5.21 0.97
N ILE A 361 9.97 5.25 0.45
CA ILE A 361 9.66 5.94 -0.81
C ILE A 361 9.36 7.40 -0.48
N ASN A 362 10.19 8.32 -0.97
CA ASN A 362 10.13 9.71 -0.56
C ASN A 362 8.90 10.42 -1.14
N ARG A 363 7.91 10.67 -0.26
CA ARG A 363 6.74 11.52 -0.51
C ARG A 363 6.69 12.76 0.36
N ASN A 364 7.85 13.23 0.81
CA ASN A 364 7.99 14.40 1.66
C ASN A 364 7.23 14.28 2.99
N LYS A 365 7.21 13.08 3.57
CA LYS A 365 6.47 12.77 4.80
C LYS A 365 7.38 12.85 6.01
N ALA A 366 7.18 13.91 6.80
CA ALA A 366 8.17 14.39 7.76
C ALA A 366 8.63 13.33 8.77
N GLU A 367 7.74 12.60 9.45
CA GLU A 367 8.14 11.61 10.45
C GLU A 367 9.01 10.50 9.83
N LEU A 368 8.55 9.92 8.72
CA LEU A 368 9.25 8.85 8.01
C LEU A 368 10.61 9.33 7.52
N MET A 369 10.64 10.46 6.83
CA MET A 369 11.87 11.00 6.25
C MET A 369 12.89 11.42 7.32
N CYS A 370 12.43 11.94 8.46
CA CYS A 370 13.31 12.22 9.60
C CYS A 370 14.08 10.98 10.06
N ARG A 371 13.40 9.85 10.20
CA ARG A 371 13.99 8.56 10.60
C ARG A 371 14.89 8.01 9.48
N ALA A 372 14.43 8.09 8.24
CA ALA A 372 15.15 7.53 7.09
C ALA A 372 16.50 8.22 6.85
N TYR A 373 16.53 9.55 6.84
CA TYR A 373 17.75 10.32 6.63
C TYR A 373 18.75 10.23 7.81
N ASP A 374 18.25 10.00 9.03
CA ASP A 374 19.06 9.79 10.22
C ASP A 374 19.77 8.44 10.18
N GLY A 375 19.01 7.40 9.85
CA GLY A 375 19.50 6.04 9.78
C GLY A 375 19.97 5.57 8.40
N LEU A 376 20.36 6.47 7.49
CA LEU A 376 20.76 6.13 6.12
C LEU A 376 21.87 5.07 6.09
N TYR A 377 21.75 4.11 5.16
CA TYR A 377 22.78 3.09 4.94
C TYR A 377 24.13 3.70 4.53
N ALA A 378 24.12 4.80 3.78
CA ALA A 378 25.33 5.53 3.41
C ALA A 378 26.10 6.08 4.63
N LYS A 379 25.45 6.16 5.80
CA LYS A 379 26.03 6.55 7.10
C LYS A 379 26.24 5.35 8.04
N GLY A 380 26.12 4.12 7.53
CA GLY A 380 26.23 2.89 8.31
C GLY A 380 24.93 2.45 9.01
N GLY A 381 23.79 3.07 8.70
CA GLY A 381 22.48 2.66 9.19
C GLY A 381 21.81 1.59 8.31
N LYS A 382 20.48 1.43 8.49
CA LYS A 382 19.67 0.42 7.80
C LYS A 382 18.61 1.00 6.85
N TRP A 383 18.52 2.32 6.76
CA TRP A 383 17.50 2.99 5.98
C TRP A 383 17.96 3.25 4.56
N ALA A 384 17.14 2.87 3.59
CA ALA A 384 17.25 3.28 2.20
C ALA A 384 16.15 4.28 1.88
N VAL A 385 16.51 5.34 1.16
CA VAL A 385 15.56 6.32 0.64
C VAL A 385 15.61 6.24 -0.88
N ASN A 386 14.46 6.16 -1.51
CA ASN A 386 14.31 6.26 -2.96
C ASN A 386 13.23 7.31 -3.24
N PRO A 387 13.38 8.21 -4.22
CA PRO A 387 12.27 9.01 -4.72
C PRO A 387 11.11 8.12 -5.18
N MET A 388 9.92 8.68 -5.37
CA MET A 388 8.90 7.92 -6.11
C MET A 388 9.43 7.58 -7.51
N PHE A 389 9.22 6.33 -7.95
CA PHE A 389 9.66 5.88 -9.28
C PHE A 389 8.89 6.53 -10.43
N MET A 390 7.76 7.18 -10.12
CA MET A 390 6.90 7.86 -11.09
C MET A 390 6.46 9.19 -10.49
N ASP A 391 6.66 10.26 -11.26
CA ASP A 391 6.38 11.65 -10.88
C ASP A 391 6.91 12.01 -9.48
N PRO A 392 8.24 11.92 -9.23
CA PRO A 392 8.85 12.26 -7.94
C PRO A 392 8.51 13.69 -7.52
N LEU A 393 8.37 13.90 -6.20
CA LEU A 393 8.10 15.23 -5.66
C LEU A 393 9.36 16.10 -5.74
N PRO A 394 9.21 17.44 -5.85
CA PRO A 394 10.34 18.32 -5.71
C PRO A 394 10.94 18.21 -4.31
N GLN A 395 12.21 18.61 -4.20
CA GLN A 395 12.92 18.72 -2.93
C GLN A 395 12.09 19.48 -1.88
N HIS A 396 11.93 18.88 -0.71
CA HIS A 396 11.27 19.51 0.42
C HIS A 396 12.24 20.46 1.15
N PRO A 397 11.76 21.58 1.72
CA PRO A 397 12.53 22.32 2.72
C PRO A 397 13.02 21.41 3.86
N PRO A 398 14.04 21.80 4.64
CA PRO A 398 14.49 20.96 5.75
C PRO A 398 13.34 20.53 6.67
N TYR A 399 13.28 19.24 7.01
CA TYR A 399 12.21 18.69 7.83
C TYR A 399 12.36 19.16 9.28
N PRO A 400 11.34 19.83 9.86
CA PRO A 400 11.40 20.34 11.23
C PRO A 400 11.15 19.21 12.23
N ARG A 401 12.21 18.50 12.65
CA ARG A 401 12.05 17.18 13.32
C ARG A 401 11.51 17.31 14.73
N GLY A 402 11.67 18.47 15.36
CA GLY A 402 11.12 18.78 16.68
C GLY A 402 9.58 18.77 16.76
N GLN A 403 8.89 18.76 15.62
CA GLN A 403 7.42 18.77 15.51
C GLN A 403 6.88 17.75 14.50
N ALA A 404 7.73 16.84 14.00
CA ALA A 404 7.34 15.92 12.93
C ALA A 404 6.67 14.63 13.46
N PHE A 405 6.82 14.29 14.73
CA PHE A 405 6.09 13.18 15.36
C PHE A 405 4.71 13.65 15.79
N VAL A 406 3.68 12.82 15.59
CA VAL A 406 2.31 13.08 16.08
C VAL A 406 2.06 12.18 17.28
N ASN A 407 1.75 12.74 18.44
CA ASN A 407 1.39 11.98 19.65
C ASN A 407 -0.04 11.44 19.56
N SER A 408 -0.43 10.51 20.45
CA SER A 408 -1.78 9.93 20.47
C SER A 408 -2.91 10.95 20.62
N ASP A 409 -2.66 12.07 21.30
CA ASP A 409 -3.62 13.17 21.44
C ASP A 409 -3.65 14.13 20.23
N GLY A 410 -2.88 13.82 19.17
CA GLY A 410 -2.74 14.64 17.97
C GLY A 410 -1.72 15.78 18.10
N SER A 411 -1.14 16.01 19.29
CA SER A 411 -0.11 17.05 19.47
C SER A 411 1.19 16.69 18.75
N LYS A 412 1.91 17.70 18.28
CA LYS A 412 3.20 17.50 17.59
C LYS A 412 4.35 17.40 18.59
N GLY A 413 5.32 16.55 18.29
CA GLY A 413 6.51 16.31 19.11
C GLY A 413 7.75 15.97 18.30
N PRO A 414 8.90 15.76 18.98
CA PRO A 414 10.15 15.44 18.33
C PRO A 414 10.16 13.99 17.86
N VAL A 415 10.65 13.76 16.63
CA VAL A 415 11.02 12.42 16.17
C VAL A 415 12.26 11.97 16.93
N ARG A 416 12.30 10.70 17.35
CA ARG A 416 13.39 10.12 18.16
C ARG A 416 14.08 8.97 17.44
N ASP A 417 15.39 8.87 17.64
CA ASP A 417 16.22 7.78 17.15
C ASP A 417 15.96 6.47 17.91
N ALA A 418 16.67 5.40 17.53
CA ALA A 418 16.54 4.09 18.18
C ALA A 418 17.01 4.09 19.66
N ALA A 419 17.81 5.07 20.07
CA ALA A 419 18.25 5.26 21.45
C ALA A 419 17.33 6.20 22.25
N GLY A 420 16.26 6.73 21.63
CA GLY A 420 15.31 7.65 22.22
C GLY A 420 15.73 9.13 22.20
N ASN A 421 16.86 9.47 21.59
CA ASN A 421 17.31 10.86 21.48
C ASN A 421 16.53 11.60 20.38
N PRO A 422 16.22 12.89 20.56
CA PRO A 422 15.65 13.69 19.49
C PRO A 422 16.59 13.73 18.27
N ILE A 423 16.01 13.52 17.09
CA ILE A 423 16.72 13.62 15.81
C ILE A 423 16.84 15.13 15.47
N ALA A 424 18.00 15.61 14.97
CA ALA A 424 18.33 17.03 14.61
C ALA A 424 17.45 17.67 13.50
N ASP A 425 17.85 18.54 12.55
CA ASP A 425 17.00 18.97 11.40
C ASP A 425 17.52 18.43 10.05
N GLN A 426 16.67 17.77 9.23
CA GLN A 426 17.12 16.89 8.13
C GLN A 426 16.96 17.65 6.82
N VAL A 427 17.99 17.61 5.99
CA VAL A 427 17.89 18.08 4.61
C VAL A 427 17.31 16.96 3.76
N ASP A 428 16.39 17.30 2.89
CA ASP A 428 15.86 16.39 1.87
C ASP A 428 16.93 16.20 0.77
N SER A 429 17.82 15.22 0.95
CA SER A 429 18.98 15.03 0.06
C SER A 429 18.73 14.06 -1.10
N ILE A 430 17.61 13.33 -1.08
CA ILE A 430 17.24 12.31 -2.07
C ILE A 430 15.77 12.55 -2.44
N PHE A 431 15.50 13.19 -3.58
CA PHE A 431 14.17 13.65 -3.99
C PHE A 431 13.87 13.39 -5.46
#